data_AF-A0A068QMN8-F1
#
_entry.id   AF-A0A068QMN8-F1
#
_cell.length_a   1.000
_cell.length_b   1.000
_cell.length_c   1.000
_cell.angle_alpha   90.00
_cell.angle_beta   90.00
_cell.angle_gamma   90.00
#
_symmetry.space_group_name_H-M   'P 1'
#
loop_
_entity.id
_entity.type
_entity.pdbx_description
1 polymer ?
#
loop_
_entity_poly.entity_id
_entity_poly.type
_entity_poly.pdbx_seq_one_letter_code
_entity_poly.pdbx_strand_id
1 'polypeptide(L)' 'MTISSSLTPEQRIKEPEQQLTEMQKKAEFFEAVVAVLKRDYGVSLVKKPRGKPSRRKK' A
#
# COMPACT_ATOMS: atom_id res chain seq x y z
N MET A 1 -3.35 22.46 -30.48
CA MET A 1 -3.51 21.04 -30.11
C MET A 1 -2.19 20.33 -30.38
N THR A 2 -1.35 20.15 -29.37
CA THR A 2 0.02 19.64 -29.52
C THR A 2 0.09 18.20 -29.04
N ILE A 3 0.10 17.25 -29.97
CA ILE A 3 0.42 15.85 -29.70
C ILE A 3 1.94 15.78 -29.60
N SER A 4 2.46 16.02 -28.40
CA SER A 4 3.90 15.94 -28.11
C SER A 4 4.35 14.48 -28.21
N SER A 5 4.98 14.17 -29.35
CA SER A 5 6.08 13.23 -29.49
C SER A 5 5.96 11.97 -28.61
N SER A 6 5.31 10.96 -29.19
CA SER A 6 5.26 9.59 -28.71
C SER A 6 6.60 9.09 -28.17
N LEU A 7 6.75 9.07 -26.84
CA LEU A 7 7.75 8.25 -26.15
C LEU A 7 7.65 6.84 -26.72
N THR A 8 8.78 6.30 -27.16
CA THR A 8 8.84 4.94 -27.71
C THR A 8 8.24 3.96 -26.67
N PRO A 9 7.50 2.94 -27.12
CA PRO A 9 6.82 2.02 -26.21
C PRO A 9 7.79 1.39 -25.19
N GLU A 10 9.04 1.15 -25.57
CA GLU A 10 10.08 0.63 -24.67
C GLU A 10 10.47 1.59 -23.53
N GLN A 11 10.57 2.89 -23.82
CA GLN A 11 10.85 3.90 -22.79
C GLN A 11 9.70 4.03 -21.79
N ARG A 12 8.46 3.83 -22.26
CA ARG A 12 7.26 3.81 -21.40
C ARG A 12 7.15 2.57 -20.52
N ILE A 13 7.86 1.48 -20.80
CA ILE A 13 7.83 0.24 -20.01
C ILE A 13 8.93 0.24 -18.94
N LYS A 14 10.10 0.80 -19.25
CA LYS A 14 11.23 0.82 -18.33
C LYS A 14 11.00 1.63 -17.05
N GLU A 15 10.31 2.77 -17.17
CA GLU A 15 9.94 3.61 -16.02
C GLU A 15 8.95 2.91 -15.06
N PRO A 16 7.83 2.30 -15.53
CA PRO A 16 6.92 1.59 -14.64
C PRO A 16 7.50 0.29 -14.08
N GLU A 17 8.39 -0.41 -14.78
CA GLU A 17 9.08 -1.58 -14.20
C GLU A 17 9.92 -1.21 -12.98
N GLN A 18 10.63 -0.08 -13.02
CA GLN A 18 11.37 0.42 -11.85
C GLN A 18 10.41 0.74 -10.71
N GLN A 19 9.31 1.43 -10.98
CA GLN A 19 8.29 1.74 -9.97
C GLN A 19 7.69 0.46 -9.35
N LEU A 20 7.44 -0.59 -10.14
CA LEU A 20 6.96 -1.87 -9.62
C LEU A 20 7.95 -2.51 -8.64
N THR A 21 9.24 -2.54 -8.99
CA THR A 21 10.26 -3.11 -8.08
C THR A 21 10.41 -2.30 -6.79
N GLU A 22 10.32 -0.96 -6.88
CA GLU A 22 10.34 -0.10 -5.71
C GLU A 22 9.11 -0.28 -4.83
N MET A 23 7.92 -0.42 -5.44
CA MET A 23 6.67 -0.66 -4.72
C MET A 23 6.70 -2.01 -4.00
N GLN A 24 7.23 -3.06 -4.63
CA GLN A 24 7.39 -4.37 -4.01
C GLN A 24 8.31 -4.30 -2.78
N LYS A 25 9.48 -3.67 -2.92
CA LYS A 25 10.41 -3.46 -1.79
C LYS A 25 9.77 -2.66 -0.65
N LYS A 26 9.00 -1.61 -0.97
CA LYS A 26 8.27 -0.82 0.02
C LYS A 26 7.19 -1.66 0.72
N ALA A 27 6.44 -2.48 -0.01
CA ALA A 27 5.42 -3.35 0.56
C ALA A 27 6.02 -4.36 1.54
N GLU A 28 7.09 -5.05 1.15
CA GLU A 28 7.82 -6.00 2.02
C GLU A 28 8.32 -5.31 3.32
N PHE A 29 8.87 -4.11 3.18
CA PHE A 29 9.29 -3.31 4.35
C PHE A 29 8.11 -2.99 5.28
N PHE A 30 6.97 -2.55 4.75
CA PHE A 30 5.79 -2.23 5.56
C PHE A 30 5.22 -3.48 6.25
N GLU A 31 5.21 -4.63 5.60
CA GLU A 31 4.79 -5.89 6.23
C GLU A 31 5.69 -6.24 7.42
N ALA A 32 7.01 -6.10 7.28
CA ALA A 32 7.95 -6.34 8.36
C ALA A 32 7.73 -5.39 9.55
N VAL A 33 7.55 -4.08 9.29
CA VAL A 33 7.25 -3.09 10.34
C VAL A 33 5.95 -3.43 11.05
N VAL A 34 4.90 -3.81 10.31
CA VAL A 34 3.62 -4.22 10.90
C VAL A 34 3.77 -5.48 11.75
N ALA A 35 4.60 -6.45 11.33
CA ALA A 35 4.86 -7.66 12.10
C ALA A 35 5.54 -7.33 13.44
N VAL A 36 6.53 -6.44 13.45
CA VAL A 36 7.20 -5.95 14.67
C VAL A 36 6.21 -5.26 15.61
N LEU A 37 5.39 -4.34 15.09
CA LEU A 37 4.37 -3.63 15.89
C LEU A 37 3.34 -4.58 16.52
N LYS A 38 2.97 -5.66 15.81
CA LYS A 38 2.09 -6.69 16.35
C LYS A 38 2.76 -7.53 17.43
N ARG A 39 4.03 -7.93 17.22
CA ARG A 39 4.78 -8.81 18.13
C ARG A 39 5.15 -8.10 19.43
N ASP A 40 5.74 -6.91 19.33
CA ASP A 40 6.41 -6.27 20.47
C ASP A 40 5.48 -5.32 21.23
N TYR A 41 4.48 -4.77 20.54
CA TYR A 41 3.58 -3.75 21.11
C TYR A 41 2.11 -4.18 21.15
N GLY A 42 1.77 -5.39 20.66
CA GLY A 42 0.40 -5.88 20.66
C GLY A 42 -0.59 -5.01 19.87
N VAL A 43 -0.10 -4.20 18.93
CA VAL A 43 -0.93 -3.23 18.19
C VAL A 43 -1.88 -3.98 17.26
N SER A 44 -3.17 -3.97 17.62
CA SER A 44 -4.24 -4.48 16.75
C SER A 44 -4.63 -3.41 15.74
N LEU A 45 -4.19 -3.57 14.48
CA LEU A 45 -4.61 -2.72 13.35
C LEU A 45 -6.04 -3.02 12.88
N VAL A 46 -6.92 -3.49 13.77
CA VAL A 46 -8.35 -3.63 13.46
C VAL A 46 -8.89 -2.22 13.22
N LYS A 47 -9.25 -1.95 11.97
CA LYS A 47 -9.95 -0.71 11.63
C LYS A 47 -11.20 -0.62 12.48
N LYS A 48 -11.43 0.54 13.11
CA LYS A 48 -12.72 0.80 13.75
C LYS A 48 -13.82 0.51 12.72
N PRO A 49 -14.79 -0.38 13.01
CA PRO A 49 -15.89 -0.61 12.10
C PRO A 49 -16.60 0.72 11.84
N ARG A 50 -16.85 1.03 10.57
CA ARG A 50 -17.57 2.25 10.14
C ARG A 50 -19.09 2.12 10.39
N GLY A 51 -19.48 1.64 11.57
CA GLY A 51 -20.86 1.37 11.93
C GLY A 51 -21.12 1.59 13.42
N LYS A 52 -22.36 1.92 13.78
CA LYS A 52 -22.75 2.16 15.18
C LYS A 52 -22.53 0.87 16.00
N PRO A 53 -21.82 0.91 17.14
CA PRO A 53 -21.75 -0.24 18.01
C PRO A 53 -23.15 -0.54 18.56
N SER A 54 -23.70 -1.70 18.23
CA SER A 54 -24.98 -2.16 18.81
C SER A 54 -24.72 -2.57 20.25
N ARG A 55 -24.90 -1.65 21.19
CA ARG A 55 -24.87 -1.96 22.62
C ARG A 55 -26.15 -2.74 22.94
N ARG A 56 -26.07 -4.08 23.01
CA ARG A 56 -27.15 -4.89 23.63
C ARG A 56 -27.21 -4.47 25.10
N LYS A 57 -28.30 -3.80 25.48
CA LYS A 57 -28.65 -3.63 26.90
C LYS A 57 -29.12 -5.00 27.41
N LYS A 58 -28.53 -5.46 28.50
CA LYS A 58 -29.09 -6.51 29.35
C LYS A 58 -29.95 -5.83 30.40
#